data_AF-A0A7S2WMV1-F1
#
_entry.id   AF-A0A7S2WMV1-F1
#
_cell.length_a   1.000
_cell.length_b   1.000
_cell.length_c   1.000
_cell.angle_alpha   90.00
_cell.angle_beta   90.00
_cell.angle_gamma   90.00
#
_symmetry.space_group_name_H-M   'P 1'
#
loop_
_entity.id
_entity.type
_entity.pdbx_description
1 polymer ?
#
loop_
_entity_poly.entity_id
_entity_poly.type
_entity_poly.pdbx_seq_one_letter_code
_entity_poly.pdbx_strand_id
1 'polypeptide(L)'
;INEVIVGVTSTDALLHLGKEEISQSPASSNRITRLAEHMVLQQSFYPLFPPPSVDACPLDMRFNEKWRMPVSPDVLIVPSKLANFARVLSNGTMALNPGQLAKGVAGGTFAEVTIHPFEESNFKASEGDAQAGQEEFHRIAERSEVKVMRI
;
A
#
# COMPACT_ATOMS: atom_id res chain seq x y z
N ILE A 1 4.33 -13.46 1.59
CA ILE A 1 3.86 -14.50 0.65
C ILE A 1 5.06 -14.79 -0.24
N ASN A 2 5.67 -15.97 -0.15
CA ASN A 2 7.06 -16.16 -0.58
C ASN A 2 7.97 -15.08 0.05
N GLU A 3 8.83 -14.44 -0.73
CA GLU A 3 9.66 -13.29 -0.34
C GLU A 3 8.88 -11.97 -0.19
N VAL A 4 7.68 -11.89 -0.77
CA VAL A 4 6.91 -10.64 -0.85
C VAL A 4 6.33 -10.26 0.51
N ILE A 5 6.65 -9.05 0.96
CA ILE A 5 6.10 -8.46 2.18
C ILE A 5 4.80 -7.75 1.82
N VAL A 6 3.69 -8.28 2.32
CA VAL A 6 2.35 -7.73 2.07
C VAL A 6 1.83 -7.08 3.34
N GLY A 7 1.62 -5.77 3.26
CA GLY A 7 0.90 -5.00 4.28
C GLY A 7 -0.59 -4.93 3.93
N VAL A 8 -1.46 -5.23 4.89
CA VAL A 8 -2.91 -5.21 4.68
C VAL A 8 -3.58 -4.49 5.85
N THR A 9 -4.54 -3.64 5.54
CA THR A 9 -5.46 -3.07 6.53
C THR A 9 -6.88 -3.16 5.99
N SER A 10 -7.87 -3.33 6.86
CA SER A 10 -9.29 -3.28 6.49
C SER A 10 -9.92 -1.91 6.76
N THR A 11 -9.21 -1.04 7.48
CA THR A 11 -9.71 0.30 7.83
C THR A 11 -9.58 1.21 6.61
N ASP A 12 -10.60 2.04 6.36
CA ASP A 12 -10.61 3.01 5.25
C ASP A 12 -9.73 4.24 5.57
N ALA A 13 -8.45 4.00 5.84
CA ALA A 13 -7.46 5.01 6.22
C ALA A 13 -7.30 6.08 5.13
N LEU A 14 -7.38 5.68 3.85
CA LEU A 14 -7.28 6.60 2.72
C LEU A 14 -8.45 7.59 2.69
N LEU A 15 -9.69 7.13 2.88
CA LEU A 15 -10.84 8.03 2.93
C LEU A 15 -10.73 8.99 4.10
N HIS A 16 -10.28 8.50 5.26
CA HIS A 16 -10.16 9.33 6.46
C HIS A 16 -9.07 10.39 6.31
N LEU A 17 -7.86 9.99 5.89
CA LEU A 17 -6.78 10.94 5.57
C LEU A 17 -7.21 11.94 4.52
N GLY A 18 -7.89 11.47 3.46
CA GLY A 18 -8.36 12.34 2.39
C GLY A 18 -9.30 13.45 2.87
N LYS A 19 -10.10 13.24 3.93
CA LYS A 19 -10.99 14.28 4.46
C LYS A 19 -10.25 15.41 5.18
N GLU A 20 -9.11 15.11 5.79
CA GLU A 20 -8.33 16.02 6.63
C GLU A 20 -7.05 16.54 5.96
N GLU A 21 -6.70 15.98 4.80
CA GLU A 21 -5.47 16.31 4.06
C GLU A 21 -5.56 17.69 3.39
N ILE A 22 -4.53 18.51 3.62
CA ILE A 22 -4.32 19.78 2.95
C ILE A 22 -3.02 19.67 2.16
N SER A 23 -3.04 20.02 0.88
CA SER A 23 -1.83 20.00 0.05
C SER A 23 -1.77 21.19 -0.90
N GLN A 24 -0.60 21.78 -0.97
CA GLN A 24 -0.22 22.69 -2.05
C GLN A 24 0.44 21.87 -3.15
N SER A 25 -0.39 21.22 -3.98
CA SER A 25 0.08 20.32 -5.01
C SER A 25 0.06 20.96 -6.41
N PRO A 26 1.07 20.71 -7.25
CA PRO A 26 0.99 21.02 -8.68
C PRO A 26 -0.13 20.20 -9.34
N ALA A 27 -0.65 20.67 -10.48
CA ALA A 27 -1.77 20.02 -11.18
C ALA A 27 -1.53 18.55 -11.55
N SER A 28 -0.26 18.11 -11.61
CA SER A 28 0.15 16.74 -11.90
C SER A 28 0.16 15.80 -10.69
N SER A 29 -0.05 16.28 -9.46
CA SER A 29 0.01 15.44 -8.27
C SER A 29 -1.25 14.60 -8.09
N ASN A 30 -1.09 13.28 -8.01
CA ASN A 30 -2.20 12.37 -7.71
C ASN A 30 -2.47 12.33 -6.21
N ARG A 31 -3.65 12.82 -5.80
CA ARG A 31 -4.09 12.80 -4.40
C ARG A 31 -4.04 11.41 -3.77
N ILE A 32 -4.52 10.37 -4.45
CA ILE A 32 -4.61 9.02 -3.89
C ILE A 32 -3.21 8.44 -3.64
N THR A 33 -2.29 8.63 -4.58
CA THR A 33 -0.88 8.26 -4.40
C THR A 33 -0.30 8.93 -3.16
N ARG A 34 -0.48 10.25 -3.02
CA ARG A 34 0.01 11.02 -1.88
C ARG A 34 -0.57 10.56 -0.53
N LEU A 35 -1.85 10.20 -0.48
CA LEU A 35 -2.48 9.64 0.72
C LEU A 35 -1.85 8.30 1.11
N ALA A 36 -1.56 7.42 0.16
CA ALA A 36 -0.86 6.17 0.42
C ALA A 36 0.61 6.41 0.83
N GLU A 37 1.28 7.41 0.26
CA GLU A 37 2.62 7.82 0.69
C GLU A 37 2.65 8.26 2.15
N HIS A 38 1.65 9.00 2.64
CA HIS A 38 1.57 9.35 4.07
C HIS A 38 1.56 8.11 4.97
N MET A 39 0.86 7.04 4.60
CA MET A 39 0.81 5.79 5.39
C MET A 39 2.19 5.12 5.49
N VAL A 40 2.91 5.04 4.36
CA VAL A 40 4.22 4.38 4.30
C VAL A 40 5.29 5.24 4.97
N LEU A 41 5.31 6.55 4.73
CA LEU A 41 6.25 7.47 5.37
C LEU A 41 6.08 7.53 6.88
N GLN A 42 4.85 7.44 7.38
CA GLN A 42 4.58 7.39 8.81
C GLN A 42 4.66 5.97 9.40
N GLN A 43 5.00 4.97 8.58
CA GLN A 43 5.12 3.56 8.97
C GLN A 43 3.92 3.10 9.81
N SER A 44 2.71 3.47 9.41
CA SER A 44 1.49 3.16 10.16
C SER A 44 0.36 2.82 9.21
N PHE A 45 -0.35 1.72 9.52
CA PHE A 45 -1.57 1.35 8.82
C PHE A 45 -2.72 2.33 9.05
N TYR A 46 -2.60 3.23 10.03
CA TYR A 46 -3.54 4.31 10.28
C TYR A 46 -2.83 5.50 10.95
N PRO A 47 -2.27 6.46 10.18
CA PRO A 47 -1.49 7.54 10.76
C PRO A 47 -2.30 8.77 11.19
N LEU A 48 -3.60 8.85 10.83
CA LEU A 48 -4.44 9.99 11.17
C LEU A 48 -4.72 10.03 12.69
N PHE A 49 -4.38 11.15 13.33
CA PHE A 49 -4.69 11.39 14.73
C PHE A 49 -5.10 12.87 14.96
N PRO A 50 -6.17 13.14 15.73
CA PRO A 50 -7.15 12.18 16.27
C PRO A 50 -7.94 11.46 15.18
N PRO A 51 -8.41 10.22 15.41
CA PRO A 51 -9.34 9.57 14.49
C PRO A 51 -10.63 10.41 14.37
N PRO A 52 -11.32 10.39 13.21
CA PRO A 52 -12.51 11.19 13.00
C PRO A 52 -13.62 10.80 13.99
N SER A 53 -14.44 11.76 14.40
CA SER A 53 -15.49 11.57 15.41
C SER A 53 -16.71 10.77 14.91
N VAL A 54 -16.92 10.73 13.58
CA VAL A 54 -18.01 10.02 12.91
C VAL A 54 -17.40 8.99 11.94
N ASP A 55 -17.96 7.78 11.87
CA ASP A 55 -17.36 6.62 11.17
C ASP A 55 -15.97 6.23 11.69
N ALA A 56 -15.71 6.54 12.97
CA ALA A 56 -14.41 6.36 13.61
C ALA A 56 -13.92 4.91 13.51
N CYS A 57 -12.64 4.74 13.17
CA CYS A 57 -11.91 3.56 13.59
C CYS A 57 -11.58 3.78 15.08
N PRO A 58 -12.20 3.08 16.05
CA PRO A 58 -11.86 3.24 17.45
C PRO A 58 -10.41 2.80 17.65
N LEU A 59 -9.52 3.79 17.82
CA LEU A 59 -8.10 3.57 17.95
C LEU A 59 -7.75 3.35 19.42
N ASP A 60 -7.38 2.13 19.79
CA ASP A 60 -6.83 1.85 21.12
C ASP A 60 -5.31 2.08 21.12
N MET A 61 -4.91 3.25 21.63
CA MET A 61 -3.51 3.69 21.66
C MET A 61 -2.59 2.79 22.48
N ARG A 62 -3.14 1.96 23.37
CA ARG A 62 -2.36 0.97 24.14
C ARG A 62 -1.76 -0.10 23.23
N PHE A 63 -2.34 -0.32 22.04
CA PHE A 63 -1.88 -1.28 21.04
C PHE A 63 -1.21 -0.61 19.83
N ASN A 64 -0.64 0.59 20.00
CA ASN A 64 -0.08 1.33 18.87
C ASN A 64 1.01 0.56 18.09
N GLU A 65 1.74 -0.33 18.75
CA GLU A 65 2.76 -1.14 18.07
C GLU A 65 2.15 -2.13 17.07
N LYS A 66 0.86 -2.47 17.23
CA LYS A 66 0.16 -3.44 16.38
C LYS A 66 -0.28 -2.88 15.03
N TRP A 67 -0.46 -1.56 14.91
CA TRP A 67 -0.76 -0.91 13.62
C TRP A 67 0.47 -0.20 13.03
N ARG A 68 1.64 -0.34 13.65
CA ARG A 68 2.91 0.13 13.09
C ARG A 68 3.35 -0.84 12.00
N MET A 69 3.83 -0.31 10.89
CA MET A 69 4.51 -1.09 9.86
C MET A 69 5.95 -1.34 10.35
N PRO A 70 6.35 -2.60 10.60
CA PRO A 70 7.71 -2.90 11.04
C PRO A 70 8.74 -2.64 9.94
N VAL A 71 8.30 -2.73 8.69
CA VAL A 71 9.06 -2.48 7.46
C VAL A 71 8.12 -1.86 6.44
N SER A 72 8.67 -1.15 5.45
CA SER A 72 7.87 -0.72 4.30
C SER A 72 7.46 -1.95 3.50
N PRO A 73 6.15 -2.19 3.30
CA PRO A 73 5.71 -3.37 2.57
C PRO A 73 6.06 -3.25 1.08
N ASP A 74 6.30 -4.38 0.43
CA ASP A 74 6.41 -4.40 -1.04
C ASP A 74 5.05 -4.14 -1.69
N VAL A 75 3.99 -4.70 -1.11
CA VAL A 75 2.60 -4.52 -1.56
C VAL A 75 1.75 -4.04 -0.39
N LEU A 76 1.13 -2.87 -0.52
CA LEU A 76 0.21 -2.31 0.47
C LEU A 76 -1.22 -2.39 -0.04
N ILE A 77 -2.02 -3.26 0.57
CA ILE A 77 -3.45 -3.41 0.28
C ILE A 77 -4.25 -2.54 1.24
N VAL A 78 -4.88 -1.51 0.69
CA VAL A 78 -5.64 -0.48 1.39
C VAL A 78 -7.03 -0.33 0.76
N PRO A 79 -7.98 -1.23 1.09
CA PRO A 79 -9.36 -1.14 0.64
C PRO A 79 -10.01 0.17 1.08
N SER A 80 -10.71 0.81 0.16
CA SER A 80 -11.37 2.09 0.40
C SER A 80 -12.63 2.24 -0.44
N LYS A 81 -13.59 3.04 0.05
CA LYS A 81 -14.74 3.50 -0.75
C LYS A 81 -14.34 4.45 -1.89
N LEU A 82 -13.10 4.95 -1.89
CA LEU A 82 -12.53 5.73 -2.99
C LEU A 82 -12.42 4.88 -4.28
N ALA A 83 -12.09 5.55 -5.39
CA ALA A 83 -11.81 4.87 -6.65
C ALA A 83 -10.74 3.78 -6.48
N ASN A 84 -10.92 2.67 -7.18
CA ASN A 84 -9.92 1.61 -7.23
C ASN A 84 -8.63 2.13 -7.86
N PHE A 85 -7.49 1.64 -7.38
CA PHE A 85 -6.19 2.00 -7.94
C PHE A 85 -5.16 0.92 -7.67
N ALA A 86 -4.12 0.93 -8.49
CA ALA A 86 -2.85 0.26 -8.25
C ALA A 86 -1.76 1.24 -8.69
N ARG A 87 -0.86 1.63 -7.79
CA ARG A 87 0.18 2.63 -8.04
C ARG A 87 1.44 2.27 -7.27
N VAL A 88 2.59 2.51 -7.90
CA VAL A 88 3.90 2.43 -7.25
C VAL A 88 4.18 3.77 -6.56
N LEU A 89 4.54 3.71 -5.29
CA LEU A 89 4.91 4.87 -4.48
C LEU A 89 6.40 5.21 -4.66
N SER A 90 6.81 6.39 -4.21
CA SER A 90 8.19 6.86 -4.32
C SER A 90 9.26 5.94 -3.72
N ASN A 91 8.91 5.15 -2.71
CA ASN A 91 9.82 4.19 -2.06
C ASN A 91 9.80 2.78 -2.68
N GLY A 92 9.08 2.57 -3.80
CA GLY A 92 8.95 1.28 -4.48
C GLY A 92 7.79 0.39 -3.99
N THR A 93 7.08 0.76 -2.91
CA THR A 93 5.88 0.05 -2.46
C THR A 93 4.78 0.14 -3.52
N MET A 94 4.17 -0.99 -3.89
CA MET A 94 2.97 -1.03 -4.71
C MET A 94 1.72 -0.92 -3.83
N ALA A 95 1.06 0.24 -3.84
CA ALA A 95 -0.20 0.45 -3.12
C ALA A 95 -1.39 0.12 -4.01
N LEU A 96 -2.37 -0.62 -3.46
CA LEU A 96 -3.56 -1.04 -4.18
C LEU A 96 -4.85 -0.89 -3.34
N ASN A 97 -5.89 -0.34 -3.97
CA ASN A 97 -7.26 -0.40 -3.48
C ASN A 97 -8.08 -1.30 -4.43
N PRO A 98 -8.47 -2.51 -4.01
CA PRO A 98 -9.28 -3.41 -4.83
C PRO A 98 -10.73 -2.93 -5.00
N GLY A 99 -11.15 -1.94 -4.20
CA GLY A 99 -12.53 -1.53 -4.06
C GLY A 99 -13.30 -2.44 -3.11
N GLN A 100 -14.61 -2.21 -3.04
CA GLN A 100 -15.53 -3.06 -2.27
C GLN A 100 -16.08 -4.16 -3.17
N LEU A 101 -16.18 -5.39 -2.66
CA LEU A 101 -16.74 -6.53 -3.41
C LEU A 101 -18.23 -6.34 -3.74
N ALA A 102 -18.96 -5.62 -2.90
CA ALA A 102 -20.36 -5.23 -3.11
C ALA A 102 -20.55 -3.75 -2.77
N LYS A 103 -21.34 -3.04 -3.57
CA LYS A 103 -21.70 -1.63 -3.37
C LYS A 103 -23.22 -1.51 -3.26
N GLY A 104 -23.73 -1.59 -2.03
CA GLY A 104 -25.16 -1.67 -1.77
C GLY A 104 -25.75 -2.94 -2.39
N VAL A 105 -26.64 -2.78 -3.37
CA VAL A 105 -27.26 -3.90 -4.10
C VAL A 105 -26.50 -4.32 -5.37
N ALA A 106 -25.46 -3.57 -5.76
CA ALA A 106 -24.69 -3.84 -6.98
C ALA A 106 -23.40 -4.62 -6.70
N GLY A 107 -22.98 -5.43 -7.68
CA GLY A 107 -21.66 -6.05 -7.71
C GLY A 107 -20.54 -5.00 -7.72
N GLY A 108 -19.50 -5.27 -6.95
CA GLY A 108 -18.34 -4.42 -6.81
C GLY A 108 -17.13 -4.93 -7.59
N THR A 109 -15.95 -4.87 -6.99
CA THR A 109 -14.68 -5.26 -7.63
C THR A 109 -13.78 -6.04 -6.69
N PHE A 110 -12.84 -6.78 -7.28
CA PHE A 110 -11.70 -7.40 -6.60
C PHE A 110 -10.43 -7.17 -7.43
N ALA A 111 -9.26 -7.42 -6.82
CA ALA A 111 -7.98 -7.31 -7.52
C ALA A 111 -7.30 -8.68 -7.61
N GLU A 112 -6.73 -8.96 -8.77
CA GLU A 112 -5.79 -10.05 -9.02
C GLU A 112 -4.39 -9.44 -9.16
N VAL A 113 -3.42 -9.98 -8.42
CA VAL A 113 -2.02 -9.54 -8.44
C VAL A 113 -1.17 -10.73 -8.86
N THR A 114 -0.58 -10.63 -10.04
CA THR A 114 0.37 -11.62 -10.57
C THR A 114 1.77 -11.10 -10.34
N ILE A 115 2.62 -11.89 -9.67
CA ILE A 115 4.02 -11.53 -9.41
C ILE A 115 4.89 -12.60 -10.08
N HIS A 116 5.74 -12.19 -11.01
CA HIS A 116 6.67 -13.07 -11.70
C HIS A 116 7.86 -13.42 -10.79
N PRO A 117 8.52 -14.57 -11.01
CA PRO A 117 9.74 -14.93 -10.29
C PRO A 117 10.83 -13.85 -10.41
N PHE A 118 11.69 -13.75 -9.41
CA PHE A 118 12.86 -12.88 -9.47
C PHE A 118 13.92 -13.52 -10.37
N GLU A 119 14.42 -12.79 -11.38
CA GLU A 119 15.38 -13.35 -12.34
C GLU A 119 16.76 -13.60 -11.70
N GLU A 120 17.36 -14.74 -12.03
CA GLU A 120 18.70 -15.13 -11.54
C GLU A 120 19.80 -14.14 -11.96
N SER A 121 19.62 -13.47 -13.11
CA SER A 121 20.51 -12.42 -13.63
C SER A 121 20.68 -11.26 -12.66
N ASN A 122 19.63 -10.92 -11.90
CA ASN A 122 19.65 -9.83 -10.94
C ASN A 122 20.48 -10.16 -9.69
N PHE A 123 20.71 -11.45 -9.38
CA PHE A 123 21.60 -11.84 -8.29
C PHE A 123 23.09 -11.69 -8.67
N LYS A 124 23.42 -11.67 -9.96
CA LYS A 124 24.82 -11.64 -10.43
C LYS A 124 25.36 -10.22 -10.65
N ALA A 125 24.49 -9.21 -10.67
CA ALA A 125 24.91 -7.81 -10.81
C ALA A 125 25.67 -7.29 -9.57
N SER A 126 25.57 -7.98 -8.43
CA SER A 126 26.26 -7.67 -7.16
C SER A 126 27.56 -8.48 -6.93
N GLU A 127 27.97 -9.35 -7.87
CA GLU A 127 29.18 -10.18 -7.73
C GLU A 127 30.52 -9.39 -7.79
N GLY A 128 30.47 -8.06 -7.99
CA GLY A 128 31.65 -7.18 -7.96
C GLY A 128 32.22 -6.88 -6.56
N ASP A 129 31.42 -7.05 -5.50
CA ASP A 129 31.84 -6.81 -4.11
C ASP A 129 31.23 -7.88 -3.19
N ALA A 130 31.79 -9.09 -3.23
CA ALA A 130 31.38 -10.22 -2.40
C ALA A 130 31.66 -9.95 -0.90
N GLN A 131 30.77 -9.19 -0.25
CA GLN A 131 30.60 -9.20 1.20
C GLN A 131 29.30 -9.95 1.50
N ALA A 132 29.41 -11.06 2.25
CA ALA A 132 28.29 -11.86 2.71
C ALA A 132 27.31 -10.98 3.51
N GLY A 133 26.09 -10.80 2.98
CA GLY A 133 25.03 -10.01 3.62
C GLY A 133 24.50 -8.81 2.83
N GLN A 134 24.71 -8.73 1.51
CA GLN A 134 24.02 -7.71 0.71
C GLN A 134 22.51 -7.98 0.68
N GLU A 135 21.74 -7.07 1.27
CA GLU A 135 20.28 -7.06 1.20
C GLU A 135 19.86 -6.62 -0.21
N GLU A 136 19.23 -7.52 -0.96
CA GLU A 136 18.68 -7.22 -2.28
C GLU A 136 17.22 -6.79 -2.17
N PHE A 137 16.85 -5.74 -2.91
CA PHE A 137 15.46 -5.29 -2.98
C PHE A 137 14.64 -6.26 -3.83
N HIS A 138 13.42 -6.59 -3.39
CA HIS A 138 12.57 -7.57 -4.08
C HIS A 138 12.04 -7.09 -5.46
N ARG A 139 12.10 -5.77 -5.75
CA ARG A 139 11.66 -5.11 -7.00
C ARG A 139 10.27 -5.55 -7.48
N ILE A 140 9.33 -5.74 -6.56
CA ILE A 140 8.01 -6.30 -6.85
C ILE A 140 7.25 -5.49 -7.91
N ALA A 141 7.32 -4.16 -7.83
CA ALA A 141 6.67 -3.27 -8.78
C ALA A 141 7.05 -3.53 -10.25
N GLU A 142 8.30 -3.90 -10.52
CA GLU A 142 8.83 -4.11 -11.88
C GLU A 142 8.40 -5.45 -12.49
N ARG A 143 8.07 -6.42 -11.63
CA ARG A 143 7.73 -7.80 -12.03
C ARG A 143 6.30 -8.20 -11.64
N SER A 144 5.41 -7.23 -11.49
CA SER A 144 4.02 -7.47 -11.10
C SER A 144 3.02 -6.88 -12.08
N GLU A 145 1.91 -7.59 -12.28
CA GLU A 145 0.74 -7.13 -13.00
C GLU A 145 -0.45 -7.10 -12.04
N VAL A 146 -1.21 -5.99 -12.02
CA VAL A 146 -2.41 -5.86 -11.20
C VAL A 146 -3.63 -5.63 -12.08
N LYS A 147 -4.64 -6.49 -11.93
CA LYS A 147 -5.94 -6.39 -12.61
C LYS A 147 -7.04 -6.17 -11.60
N VAL A 148 -7.83 -5.11 -11.79
CA VAL A 148 -9.04 -4.88 -10.99
C VAL A 148 -10.25 -5.29 -11.82
N MET A 149 -10.98 -6.30 -11.36
CA MET A 149 -12.08 -6.94 -12.08
C MET A 149 -13.41 -6.71 -11.35
N ARG A 150 -14.51 -6.65 -12.09
CA ARG A 150 -15.87 -6.65 -11.52
C ARG A 150 -16.29 -8.08 -11.24
N ILE A 151 -17.06 -8.26 -10.15
CA ILE A 151 -17.77 -9.51 -9.85
C ILE A 151 -19.08 -9.62 -10.63
#